data_AF-A0A149QVY3-F1
#
_entry.id   AF-A0A149QVY3-F1
#
_cell.length_a   1.000
_cell.length_b   1.000
_cell.length_c   1.000
_cell.angle_alpha   90.00
_cell.angle_beta   90.00
_cell.angle_gamma   90.00
#
_symmetry.space_group_name_H-M   'P 1'
#
loop_
_entity.id
_entity.type
_entity.pdbx_description
1 polymer ?
#
loop_
_entity_poly.entity_id
_entity_poly.type
_entity_poly.pdbx_seq_one_letter_code
_entity_poly.pdbx_strand_id
1 'polypeptide(L)'
;MTQKTKLEIIGPYTPEHEGPFCTRDGRPIRIVCSDMKNGSPIIGIISNEDGVEAPCNYSADGKATYGKAPHSLDLMNAREAPVAREFWVNKYKFRELSGAYPTKGMADSFSGRDRVECIHVREVLPGEGA
;
A
#
# COMPACT_ATOMS: atom_id res chain seq x y z
N MET A 1 5.87 -16.41 3.87
CA MET A 1 5.82 -14.95 4.11
C MET A 1 4.94 -14.36 3.01
N THR A 2 3.89 -13.62 3.35
CA THR A 2 3.00 -12.99 2.37
C THR A 2 3.73 -11.83 1.68
N GLN A 3 3.63 -11.72 0.36
CA GLN A 3 4.17 -10.59 -0.40
C GLN A 3 3.48 -9.30 0.09
N LYS A 4 4.25 -8.26 0.39
CA LYS A 4 3.68 -6.97 0.80
C LYS A 4 3.03 -6.33 -0.42
N THR A 5 1.77 -5.93 -0.30
CA THR A 5 1.05 -5.18 -1.33
C THR A 5 0.80 -3.75 -0.85
N LYS A 6 0.55 -2.84 -1.79
CA LYS A 6 0.05 -1.49 -1.56
C LYS A 6 -1.18 -1.26 -2.43
N LEU A 7 -2.04 -0.33 -2.04
CA LEU A 7 -3.11 0.12 -2.92
C LEU A 7 -2.54 1.06 -3.99
N GLU A 8 -2.89 0.78 -5.24
CA GLU A 8 -2.61 1.64 -6.39
C GLU A 8 -3.94 2.14 -6.95
N ILE A 9 -4.09 3.47 -7.09
CA ILE A 9 -5.27 4.09 -7.67
C ILE A 9 -5.32 3.77 -9.17
N ILE A 10 -6.41 3.15 -9.61
CA ILE A 10 -6.64 2.80 -11.02
C ILE A 10 -7.66 3.71 -11.71
N GLY A 11 -8.33 4.58 -10.95
CA GLY A 11 -9.25 5.56 -11.51
C GLY A 11 -10.27 6.08 -10.49
N PRO A 12 -11.16 7.00 -10.92
CA PRO A 12 -12.33 7.39 -10.14
C PRO A 12 -13.19 6.19 -9.73
N TYR A 13 -13.96 6.35 -8.67
CA TYR A 13 -14.92 5.32 -8.26
C TYR A 13 -15.91 4.99 -9.37
N THR A 14 -16.19 3.70 -9.52
CA THR A 14 -17.30 3.19 -10.34
C THR A 14 -18.04 2.10 -9.55
N PRO A 15 -19.39 2.09 -9.55
CA PRO A 15 -20.15 1.07 -8.84
C PRO A 15 -19.87 -0.38 -9.27
N GLU A 16 -19.37 -0.57 -10.50
CA GLU A 16 -19.07 -1.88 -11.07
C GLU A 16 -17.71 -2.44 -10.61
N HIS A 17 -16.84 -1.61 -10.01
CA HIS A 17 -15.57 -2.08 -9.46
C HIS A 17 -15.83 -2.74 -8.11
N GLU A 18 -15.44 -4.00 -7.94
CA GLU A 18 -15.68 -4.75 -6.69
C GLU A 18 -14.78 -4.33 -5.54
N GLY A 19 -13.70 -3.61 -5.84
CA GLY A 19 -12.67 -3.20 -4.89
C GLY A 19 -11.31 -3.84 -5.17
N PRO A 20 -10.27 -3.50 -4.38
CA PRO A 20 -10.30 -2.61 -3.22
C PRO A 20 -10.54 -1.14 -3.59
N PHE A 21 -10.78 -0.32 -2.56
CA PHE A 21 -10.98 1.12 -2.69
C PHE A 21 -10.03 1.90 -1.79
N CYS A 22 -9.75 3.14 -2.17
CA CYS A 22 -9.02 4.08 -1.33
C CYS A 22 -9.52 5.51 -1.53
N THR A 23 -9.15 6.41 -0.65
CA THR A 23 -9.27 7.85 -0.88
C THR A 23 -8.33 8.27 -2.02
N ARG A 24 -8.57 9.45 -2.60
CA ARG A 24 -7.67 10.05 -3.60
C ARG A 24 -6.24 10.26 -3.09
N ASP A 25 -6.05 10.45 -1.78
CA ASP A 25 -4.73 10.51 -1.15
C ASP A 25 -4.14 9.13 -0.75
N GLY A 26 -4.83 8.03 -1.06
CA GLY A 26 -4.30 6.67 -0.97
C GLY A 26 -4.61 5.92 0.33
N ARG A 27 -5.42 6.47 1.23
CA ARG A 27 -5.84 5.79 2.46
C ARG A 27 -6.86 4.69 2.14
N PRO A 28 -6.71 3.47 2.67
CA PRO A 28 -7.65 2.37 2.43
C PRO A 28 -9.08 2.74 2.86
N ILE A 29 -10.06 2.34 2.05
CA ILE A 29 -11.49 2.46 2.36
C ILE A 29 -12.16 1.10 2.31
N ARG A 30 -12.95 0.80 3.35
CA ARG A 30 -13.93 -0.29 3.34
C ARG A 30 -15.34 0.28 3.19
N ILE A 31 -16.01 -0.02 2.08
CA ILE A 31 -17.41 0.36 1.87
C ILE A 31 -18.30 -0.53 2.75
N VAL A 32 -19.20 0.08 3.51
CA VAL A 32 -20.13 -0.60 4.44
C VAL A 32 -21.57 -0.54 3.92
N CYS A 33 -21.92 0.49 3.16
CA CYS A 33 -23.21 0.65 2.49
C CYS A 33 -23.01 1.44 1.20
N SER A 34 -23.74 1.10 0.14
CA SER A 34 -23.70 1.78 -1.16
C SER A 34 -25.08 2.19 -1.68
N ASP A 35 -26.14 1.90 -0.92
CA ASP A 35 -27.55 2.04 -1.31
C ASP A 35 -28.39 2.83 -0.28
N MET A 36 -27.74 3.65 0.55
CA MET A 36 -28.44 4.44 1.56
C MET A 36 -29.44 5.40 0.89
N LYS A 37 -30.69 5.41 1.36
CA LYS A 37 -31.78 6.21 0.79
C LYS A 37 -31.72 7.68 1.23
N ASN A 38 -30.63 8.38 0.89
CA ASN A 38 -30.38 9.80 1.19
C ASN A 38 -29.56 10.48 0.06
N GLY A 39 -29.06 11.70 0.30
CA GLY A 39 -28.20 12.42 -0.65
C GLY A 39 -26.74 11.96 -0.71
N SER A 40 -26.34 10.97 0.08
CA SER A 40 -24.99 10.39 0.10
C SER A 40 -25.09 8.88 0.29
N PRO A 41 -25.43 8.13 -0.78
CA PRO A 41 -25.83 6.73 -0.68
C PRO A 41 -24.71 5.79 -0.23
N ILE A 42 -23.45 6.23 -0.32
CA ILE A 42 -22.28 5.41 0.00
C ILE A 42 -21.70 5.82 1.35
N ILE A 43 -21.48 4.85 2.22
CA ILE A 43 -20.79 4.99 3.51
C ILE A 43 -19.55 4.11 3.50
N GLY A 44 -18.38 4.72 3.68
CA GLY A 44 -17.10 4.03 3.79
C GLY A 44 -16.39 4.32 5.11
N ILE A 45 -15.56 3.38 5.55
CA ILE A 45 -14.65 3.55 6.69
C ILE A 45 -13.24 3.73 6.14
N ILE A 46 -12.63 4.88 6.44
CA ILE A 46 -11.26 5.22 6.06
C ILE A 46 -10.32 4.76 7.17
N SER A 47 -9.25 4.04 6.83
CA SER A 47 -8.17 3.70 7.75
C SER A 47 -7.04 4.74 7.62
N ASN A 48 -6.78 5.50 8.69
CA ASN A 48 -5.68 6.45 8.73
C ASN A 48 -4.33 5.77 9.04
N GLU A 49 -3.23 6.49 8.85
CA GLU A 49 -1.86 5.98 9.06
C GLU A 49 -1.59 5.52 10.50
N ASP A 50 -2.28 6.11 11.47
CA ASP A 50 -2.22 5.76 12.91
C ASP A 50 -3.10 4.54 13.27
N GLY A 51 -3.80 3.96 12.29
CA GLY A 51 -4.72 2.85 12.47
C GLY A 51 -6.11 3.26 12.97
N VAL A 52 -6.37 4.56 13.15
CA VAL A 52 -7.70 5.04 13.53
C VAL A 52 -8.64 4.97 12.33
N GLU A 53 -9.82 4.40 12.55
CA GLU A 53 -10.90 4.33 11.56
C GLU A 53 -11.86 5.52 11.70
N ALA A 54 -12.23 6.14 10.58
CA ALA A 54 -13.22 7.22 10.55
C ALA A 54 -14.27 6.98 9.43
N PRO A 55 -15.57 7.14 9.71
CA PRO A 55 -16.60 7.04 8.68
C PRO A 55 -16.59 8.27 7.78
N CYS A 56 -16.92 8.08 6.50
CA CYS A 56 -17.15 9.13 5.53
C CYS A 56 -18.31 8.74 4.61
N ASN A 57 -19.15 9.72 4.29
CA ASN A 57 -20.24 9.58 3.34
C ASN A 57 -19.84 10.13 1.98
N TYR A 58 -20.32 9.50 0.91
CA TYR A 58 -20.03 9.88 -0.46
C TYR A 58 -21.32 9.99 -1.28
N SER A 59 -21.29 10.86 -2.28
CA SER A 59 -22.28 10.86 -3.36
C SER A 59 -22.21 9.55 -4.16
N ALA A 60 -23.20 9.33 -5.04
CA ALA A 60 -23.26 8.14 -5.89
C ALA A 60 -22.05 7.98 -6.84
N ASP A 61 -21.37 9.08 -7.18
CA ASP A 61 -20.15 9.12 -7.98
C ASP A 61 -18.86 9.16 -7.13
N GLY A 62 -18.96 8.89 -5.82
CA GLY A 62 -17.82 8.73 -4.93
C GLY A 62 -17.20 10.04 -4.41
N LYS A 63 -17.90 11.17 -4.48
CA LYS A 63 -17.38 12.46 -3.98
C LYS A 63 -17.63 12.62 -2.48
N ALA A 64 -16.58 13.02 -1.76
CA ALA A 64 -16.65 13.28 -0.31
C ALA A 64 -17.25 14.65 0.02
N THR A 65 -17.34 15.56 -0.95
CA THR A 65 -17.90 16.90 -0.79
C THR A 65 -18.85 17.22 -1.93
N TYR A 66 -19.78 18.14 -1.72
CA TYR A 66 -20.72 18.59 -2.76
C TYR A 66 -20.07 19.48 -3.86
N GLY A 67 -18.78 19.79 -3.73
CA GLY A 67 -18.03 20.58 -4.70
C GLY A 67 -17.67 19.78 -5.95
N LYS A 68 -17.57 20.47 -7.10
CA LYS A 68 -17.09 19.85 -8.36
C LYS A 68 -15.58 19.64 -8.40
N ALA A 69 -14.83 20.26 -7.49
CA ALA A 69 -13.38 20.13 -7.43
C ALA A 69 -12.99 18.76 -6.84
N PRO A 70 -11.90 18.14 -7.33
CA PRO A 70 -11.35 16.94 -6.70
C PRO A 70 -11.03 17.19 -5.23
N HIS A 71 -11.45 16.28 -4.36
CA HIS A 71 -11.13 16.32 -2.93
C HIS A 71 -10.22 15.15 -2.56
N SER A 72 -9.32 15.34 -1.58
CA SER A 72 -8.37 14.30 -1.14
C SER A 72 -9.06 13.05 -0.61
N LEU A 73 -10.26 13.22 -0.06
CA LEU A 73 -11.09 12.13 0.43
C LEU A 73 -11.94 11.45 -0.64
N ASP A 74 -12.00 11.93 -1.89
CA ASP A 74 -12.81 11.28 -2.92
C ASP A 74 -12.54 9.77 -2.99
N LEU A 75 -13.58 8.97 -3.10
CA LEU A 75 -13.52 7.52 -3.26
C LEU A 75 -12.93 7.19 -4.63
N MET A 76 -11.95 6.29 -4.65
CA MET A 76 -11.24 5.85 -5.84
C MET A 76 -11.24 4.34 -5.93
N ASN A 77 -11.30 3.83 -7.17
CA ASN A 77 -11.01 2.44 -7.46
C ASN A 77 -9.52 2.20 -7.26
N ALA A 78 -9.18 1.12 -6.57
CA ALA A 78 -7.81 0.70 -6.36
C ALA A 78 -7.62 -0.77 -6.74
N ARG A 79 -6.35 -1.16 -6.87
CA ARG A 79 -5.93 -2.56 -6.91
C ARG A 79 -4.80 -2.80 -5.93
N GLU A 80 -4.63 -4.03 -5.49
CA GLU A 80 -3.41 -4.44 -4.81
C GLU A 80 -2.27 -4.57 -5.83
N ALA A 81 -1.22 -3.78 -5.61
CA ALA A 81 0.02 -3.86 -6.37
C ALA A 81 1.15 -4.42 -5.48
N PRO A 82 1.95 -5.38 -5.97
CA PRO A 82 3.08 -5.89 -5.21
C PRO A 82 4.11 -4.79 -4.94
N VAL A 83 4.73 -4.83 -3.77
CA VAL A 83 5.81 -3.92 -3.39
C VAL A 83 7.13 -4.69 -3.37
N ALA A 84 8.07 -4.26 -4.20
CA ALA A 84 9.43 -4.76 -4.19
C ALA A 84 10.02 -4.66 -2.79
N ARG A 85 10.52 -5.78 -2.26
CA ARG A 85 11.21 -5.78 -0.98
C ARG A 85 12.61 -5.21 -1.15
N GLU A 86 13.02 -4.37 -0.20
CA GLU A 86 14.40 -3.90 -0.07
C GLU A 86 14.96 -4.39 1.28
N PHE A 87 16.17 -4.91 1.25
CA PHE A 87 16.83 -5.47 2.43
C PHE A 87 18.34 -5.54 2.24
N TRP A 88 19.05 -5.83 3.34
CA TRP A 88 20.50 -5.94 3.38
C TRP A 88 20.91 -7.38 3.72
N VAL A 89 21.94 -7.89 3.06
CA VAL A 89 22.54 -9.20 3.38
C VAL A 89 24.05 -9.05 3.49
N ASN A 90 24.66 -9.82 4.39
CA ASN A 90 26.11 -9.94 4.51
C ASN A 90 26.58 -11.17 3.72
N LYS A 91 27.63 -11.01 2.93
CA LYS A 91 28.36 -12.10 2.29
C LYS A 91 29.61 -12.43 3.10
N TYR A 92 29.87 -13.72 3.27
CA TYR A 92 31.02 -14.23 4.02
C TYR A 92 31.92 -15.06 3.11
N LYS A 93 33.21 -15.17 3.46
CA LYS A 93 34.20 -15.86 2.61
C LYS A 93 33.90 -17.35 2.39
N PHE A 94 33.34 -18.01 3.40
CA PHE A 94 33.17 -19.47 3.42
C PHE A 94 31.75 -19.90 3.81
N ARG A 95 30.77 -19.01 3.67
CA ARG A 95 29.37 -19.27 4.03
C ARG A 95 28.45 -18.68 2.97
N GLU A 96 27.22 -19.17 2.96
CA GLU A 96 26.14 -18.54 2.22
C GLU A 96 25.87 -17.11 2.71
N LEU A 97 25.03 -16.40 1.97
CA LEU A 97 24.53 -15.08 2.39
C LEU A 97 23.85 -15.20 3.76
N SER A 98 23.97 -14.15 4.57
CA SER A 98 23.21 -14.05 5.81
C SER A 98 21.70 -14.02 5.55
N GLY A 99 20.92 -14.09 6.63
CA GLY A 99 19.53 -13.64 6.59
C GLY A 99 19.38 -12.19 6.13
N ALA A 100 18.17 -11.83 5.71
CA ALA A 100 17.80 -10.49 5.29
C ALA A 100 17.62 -9.55 6.50
N TYR A 101 18.27 -8.40 6.45
CA TYR A 101 18.17 -7.35 7.46
C TYR A 101 17.40 -6.14 6.90
N PRO A 102 16.51 -5.51 7.68
CA PRO A 102 15.74 -4.35 7.23
C PRO A 102 16.60 -3.12 6.93
N THR A 103 17.76 -2.99 7.61
CA THR A 103 18.64 -1.84 7.47
C THR A 103 20.10 -2.27 7.41
N LYS A 104 20.94 -1.42 6.80
CA LYS A 104 22.39 -1.62 6.78
C LYS A 104 22.97 -1.68 8.19
N GLY A 105 22.50 -0.83 9.10
CA GLY A 105 22.96 -0.80 10.49
C GLY A 105 22.72 -2.12 11.23
N MET A 106 21.57 -2.75 11.01
CA MET A 106 21.31 -4.09 11.55
C MET A 106 22.21 -5.14 10.91
N ALA A 107 22.39 -5.11 9.59
CA ALA A 107 23.34 -6.01 8.93
C ALA A 107 24.76 -5.84 9.49
N ASP A 108 25.21 -4.60 9.70
CA ASP A 108 26.50 -4.28 10.28
C ASP A 108 26.63 -4.80 11.73
N SER A 109 25.61 -4.64 12.58
CA SER A 109 25.64 -5.09 13.98
C SER A 109 25.69 -6.61 14.14
N PHE A 110 25.13 -7.36 13.18
CA PHE A 110 25.16 -8.83 13.17
C PHE A 110 26.29 -9.41 12.32
N SER A 111 27.27 -8.60 11.91
CA SER A 111 28.37 -9.05 11.06
C SER A 111 29.43 -9.87 11.81
N GLY A 112 29.90 -10.94 11.16
CA GLY A 112 31.05 -11.74 11.61
C GLY A 112 32.38 -11.22 11.07
N ARG A 113 33.50 -11.66 11.68
CA ARG A 113 34.88 -11.24 11.30
C ARG A 113 35.27 -11.60 9.86
N ASP A 114 34.61 -12.58 9.27
CA ASP A 114 34.85 -13.09 7.92
C ASP A 114 33.92 -12.46 6.86
N ARG A 115 33.18 -11.41 7.22
CA ARG A 115 32.35 -10.66 6.27
C ARG A 115 33.23 -10.05 5.17
N VAL A 116 32.81 -10.28 3.92
CA VAL A 116 33.43 -9.72 2.71
C VAL A 116 32.75 -8.40 2.33
N GLU A 117 31.42 -8.41 2.30
CA GLU A 117 30.63 -7.26 1.86
C GLU A 117 29.24 -7.27 2.48
N CYS A 118 28.62 -6.09 2.52
CA CYS A 118 27.21 -5.89 2.86
C CYS A 118 26.49 -5.42 1.59
N ILE A 119 25.54 -6.21 1.12
CA ILE A 119 24.88 -6.05 -0.17
C ILE A 119 23.46 -5.52 0.07
N HIS A 120 23.11 -4.44 -0.62
CA HIS A 120 21.73 -3.98 -0.71
C HIS A 120 21.02 -4.76 -1.82
N VAL A 121 19.93 -5.44 -1.47
CA VAL A 121 19.16 -6.27 -2.39
C VAL A 121 17.77 -5.66 -2.53
N ARG A 122 17.35 -5.49 -3.78
CA ARG A 122 15.99 -5.12 -4.15
C ARG A 122 15.38 -6.24 -4.98
N GLU A 123 14.20 -6.69 -4.58
CA GLU A 123 13.40 -7.63 -5.37
C GLU A 123 12.94 -6.95 -6.67
N VAL A 124 13.06 -7.65 -7.79
CA VAL A 124 12.57 -7.18 -9.10
C VAL A 124 11.19 -7.78 -9.33
N LEU A 125 10.19 -6.94 -9.58
CA LEU A 125 8.83 -7.39 -9.83
C LEU A 125 8.66 -7.81 -11.31
N PRO A 126 7.72 -8.71 -11.63
CA PRO A 126 7.43 -9.08 -13.01
C PRO A 126 7.15 -7.85 -13.89
N GLY A 127 7.90 -7.70 -14.99
CA GLY A 127 7.81 -6.57 -15.91
C GLY A 127 8.81 -5.43 -15.64
N GLU A 128 9.56 -5.47 -14.53
CA GLU A 128 10.70 -4.61 -14.30
C GLU A 128 12.00 -5.31 -14.78
N GLY A 129 12.88 -4.60 -15.52
CA GLY A 129 14.21 -5.12 -15.90
C GLY A 129 14.40 -5.66 -17.32
N ALA A 130 13.62 -5.18 -18.29
CA ALA A 130 13.90 -5.33 -19.72
C ALA A 130 14.94 -4.30 -20.20
#